data_AF-A0A1G0FSG1-F1
#
_entry.id   AF-A0A1G0FSG1-F1
#
_cell.length_a   1.000
_cell.length_b   1.000
_cell.length_c   1.000
_cell.angle_alpha   90.00
_cell.angle_beta   90.00
_cell.angle_gamma   90.00
#
_symmetry.space_group_name_H-M   'P 1'
#
loop_
_entity.id
_entity.type
_entity.pdbx_description
1 polymer ?
#
loop_
_entity_poly.entity_id
_entity_poly.type
_entity_poly.pdbx_seq_one_letter_code
_entity_poly.pdbx_strand_id
1 'polypeptide(L)'
;MPSLEVNAGACGFTAKITIHQVDERHVRVEIDSACDQITAMNQDLACLQWKGKGHEVFRPMNESAVYRSASLRIRHTACPIPAAILKAIEVEVGAALPRDVTITFDVGAAGND
;
A
#
# COMPACT_ATOMS: atom_id res chain seq x y z
N MET A 1 -10.42 -8.09 -10.38
CA MET A 1 -9.96 -6.96 -9.54
C MET A 1 -9.64 -7.51 -8.16
N PRO A 2 -8.35 -7.77 -7.87
CA PRO A 2 -7.90 -8.14 -6.54
C PRO A 2 -8.04 -6.93 -5.62
N SER A 3 -8.63 -7.15 -4.46
CA SER A 3 -8.55 -6.24 -3.32
C SER A 3 -7.73 -6.91 -2.24
N LEU A 4 -6.89 -6.14 -1.54
CA LEU A 4 -6.24 -6.62 -0.33
C LEU A 4 -6.84 -5.96 0.91
N GLU A 5 -6.77 -6.68 2.02
CA GLU A 5 -7.13 -6.16 3.33
C GLU A 5 -5.90 -6.18 4.23
N VAL A 6 -5.66 -5.09 4.94
CA VAL A 6 -4.49 -4.91 5.81
C VAL A 6 -4.93 -4.57 7.22
N ASN A 7 -4.41 -5.31 8.19
CA ASN A 7 -4.43 -4.91 9.60
C ASN A 7 -3.16 -4.11 9.89
N ALA A 8 -3.29 -2.83 10.26
CA ALA A 8 -2.14 -1.94 10.46
C ALA A 8 -1.45 -2.09 11.83
N GLY A 9 -1.78 -3.15 12.58
CA GLY A 9 -1.17 -3.48 13.86
C GLY A 9 -1.71 -2.64 15.01
N ALA A 10 -0.82 -2.18 15.89
CA ALA A 10 -1.18 -1.58 17.18
C ALA A 10 -2.04 -0.30 17.10
N CYS A 11 -2.08 0.40 15.96
CA CYS A 11 -2.98 1.55 15.79
C CYS A 11 -4.46 1.16 15.66
N GLY A 12 -4.76 -0.14 15.44
CA GLY A 12 -6.12 -0.68 15.36
C GLY A 12 -6.86 -0.41 14.05
N PHE A 13 -6.28 0.35 13.12
CA PHE A 13 -6.90 0.62 11.83
C PHE A 13 -6.74 -0.55 10.86
N THR A 14 -7.79 -0.78 10.06
CA THR A 14 -7.75 -1.63 8.87
C THR A 14 -7.83 -0.78 7.61
N ALA A 15 -7.34 -1.31 6.49
CA ALA A 15 -7.54 -0.71 5.19
C ALA A 15 -7.87 -1.77 4.16
N LYS A 16 -8.89 -1.51 3.34
CA LYS A 16 -9.15 -2.23 2.11
C LYS A 16 -8.59 -1.44 0.94
N ILE A 17 -7.72 -2.07 0.15
CA ILE A 17 -7.05 -1.44 -0.99
C ILE A 17 -7.50 -2.15 -2.25
N THR A 18 -7.98 -1.39 -3.22
CA THR A 18 -8.41 -1.86 -4.53
C THR A 18 -7.61 -1.14 -5.60
N ILE A 19 -7.03 -1.88 -6.55
CA ILE A 19 -6.32 -1.30 -7.69
C ILE A 19 -7.19 -1.42 -8.91
N HIS A 20 -7.36 -0.31 -9.62
CA HIS A 20 -8.10 -0.25 -10.88
C HIS A 20 -7.10 0.01 -12.00
N GLN A 21 -7.00 -0.91 -12.96
CA GLN A 21 -6.27 -0.65 -14.19
C GLN A 21 -7.03 0.42 -15.01
N VAL A 22 -6.41 1.58 -15.22
CA VAL A 22 -7.00 2.71 -15.97
C VAL A 22 -6.74 2.53 -17.46
N ASP A 23 -5.50 2.18 -17.80
CA ASP A 23 -5.08 1.79 -19.14
C ASP A 23 -3.86 0.86 -19.07
N GLU A 24 -3.19 0.62 -20.20
CA GLU A 24 -2.00 -0.24 -20.23
C GLU A 24 -0.86 0.23 -19.32
N ARG A 25 -0.76 1.53 -19.02
CA ARG A 25 0.35 2.18 -18.31
C ARG A 25 -0.05 2.85 -17.00
N HIS A 26 -1.34 3.02 -16.74
CA HIS A 26 -1.85 3.72 -15.57
C HIS A 26 -2.72 2.83 -14.69
N VAL A 27 -2.62 3.05 -13.38
CA VAL A 27 -3.48 2.46 -12.36
C VAL A 27 -4.03 3.54 -11.44
N ARG A 28 -5.18 3.29 -10.84
CA ARG A 28 -5.76 4.09 -9.76
C ARG A 28 -5.80 3.25 -8.49
N VAL A 29 -5.36 3.82 -7.37
CA VAL A 29 -5.48 3.20 -6.05
C VAL A 29 -6.72 3.76 -5.36
N GLU A 30 -7.54 2.87 -4.82
CA GLU A 30 -8.66 3.20 -3.96
C GLU A 30 -8.46 2.55 -2.59
N ILE A 31 -8.47 3.36 -1.54
CA ILE A 31 -8.22 2.97 -0.16
C ILE A 31 -9.45 3.32 0.68
N ASP A 32 -10.03 2.31 1.32
CA ASP A 32 -11.09 2.45 2.31
C ASP A 32 -10.54 2.13 3.69
N SER A 33 -10.53 3.11 4.58
CA SER A 33 -9.99 3.01 5.95
C SER A 33 -10.58 4.09 6.85
N ALA A 34 -10.71 3.78 8.14
CA ALA A 34 -11.00 4.78 9.17
C ALA A 34 -9.76 5.64 9.55
N CYS A 35 -8.58 5.36 8.99
CA CYS A 35 -7.40 6.18 9.21
C CYS A 35 -7.34 7.34 8.21
N ASP A 36 -7.66 8.56 8.66
CA ASP A 36 -7.67 9.77 7.81
C ASP A 36 -6.36 10.00 7.03
N GLN A 37 -5.22 9.67 7.61
CA GLN A 37 -3.91 9.83 6.96
C GLN A 37 -3.76 8.96 5.72
N ILE A 38 -4.25 7.73 5.82
CA ILE A 38 -4.21 6.75 4.74
C ILE A 38 -5.28 7.08 3.71
N THR A 39 -6.50 7.39 4.15
CA THR A 39 -7.60 7.76 3.27
C THR A 39 -7.28 9.01 2.45
N ALA A 40 -6.54 9.96 3.02
CA ALA A 40 -6.10 11.16 2.31
C ALA A 40 -5.11 10.86 1.16
N MET A 41 -4.44 9.69 1.15
CA MET A 41 -3.58 9.28 0.03
C MET A 41 -4.37 9.01 -1.26
N ASN A 42 -5.68 8.73 -1.19
CA ASN A 42 -6.51 8.48 -2.38
C ASN A 42 -6.39 9.58 -3.45
N GLN A 43 -6.29 10.84 -3.01
CA GLN A 43 -6.17 11.96 -3.93
C GLN A 43 -4.85 11.93 -4.72
N ASP A 44 -3.75 11.58 -4.06
CA ASP A 44 -2.42 11.53 -4.70
C ASP A 44 -2.27 10.32 -5.61
N LEU A 45 -3.01 9.25 -5.32
CA LEU A 45 -2.89 7.95 -5.99
C LEU A 45 -4.03 7.69 -7.00
N ALA A 46 -4.73 8.75 -7.40
CA ALA A 46 -5.89 8.69 -8.29
C ALA A 46 -5.54 8.27 -9.73
N CYS A 47 -4.29 8.48 -10.16
CA CYS A 47 -3.78 8.04 -11.46
C CYS A 47 -2.25 7.98 -11.39
N LEU A 48 -1.68 6.78 -11.41
CA LEU A 48 -0.25 6.53 -11.29
C LEU A 48 0.28 5.87 -12.55
N GLN A 49 1.37 6.39 -13.12
CA GLN A 49 2.05 5.74 -14.24
C GLN A 49 2.99 4.63 -13.73
N TRP A 50 2.64 3.36 -13.97
CA TRP A 50 3.42 2.22 -13.44
C TRP A 50 4.50 1.69 -14.39
N LYS A 51 4.36 1.90 -15.71
CA LYS A 51 5.37 1.52 -16.72
C LYS A 51 5.66 2.60 -17.76
N GLY A 52 6.76 2.41 -18.49
CA GLY A 52 7.23 3.30 -19.55
C GLY A 52 8.10 4.44 -19.04
N LYS A 53 8.52 5.32 -19.96
CA LYS A 53 9.35 6.48 -19.62
C LYS A 53 8.59 7.40 -18.66
N GLY A 54 9.23 7.74 -17.53
CA GLY A 54 8.63 8.61 -16.51
C GLY A 54 7.74 7.90 -15.48
N HIS A 55 7.69 6.57 -15.46
CA HIS A 55 6.93 5.84 -14.44
C HIS A 55 7.35 6.21 -13.01
N GLU A 56 6.39 6.17 -12.09
CA GLU A 56 6.54 6.69 -10.72
C GLU A 56 6.21 5.65 -9.63
N VAL A 57 5.71 4.47 -9.99
CA VAL A 57 5.37 3.41 -9.01
C VAL A 57 6.61 2.63 -8.58
N PHE A 58 7.26 1.91 -9.51
CA PHE A 58 8.39 1.03 -9.22
C PHE A 58 9.75 1.78 -9.24
N ARG A 59 9.86 2.80 -8.40
CA ARG A 59 11.04 3.66 -8.26
C ARG A 59 11.71 3.43 -6.88
N PRO A 60 12.93 3.92 -6.65
CA PRO A 60 13.51 3.96 -5.30
C PRO A 60 12.50 4.53 -4.29
N MET A 61 12.55 4.09 -3.02
CA MET A 61 11.49 4.42 -2.04
C MET A 61 11.27 5.93 -1.88
N ASN A 62 12.32 6.73 -1.87
CA ASN A 62 12.25 8.20 -1.80
C ASN A 62 11.72 8.85 -3.09
N GLU A 63 11.64 8.09 -4.18
CA GLU A 63 11.16 8.54 -5.49
C GLU A 63 9.80 7.99 -5.90
N SER A 64 9.37 6.87 -5.32
CA SER A 64 8.07 6.26 -5.59
C SER A 64 6.93 7.19 -5.19
N ALA A 65 5.93 7.39 -6.06
CA ALA A 65 4.74 8.19 -5.78
C ALA A 65 4.00 7.72 -4.51
N VAL A 66 3.90 6.40 -4.29
CA VAL A 66 3.27 5.83 -3.09
C VAL A 66 3.97 6.26 -1.80
N TYR A 67 5.30 6.09 -1.72
CA TYR A 67 6.07 6.49 -0.54
C TYR A 67 6.22 8.01 -0.39
N ARG A 68 6.25 8.79 -1.48
CA ARG A 68 6.18 10.25 -1.41
C ARG A 68 4.85 10.71 -0.80
N SER A 69 3.72 10.19 -1.28
CA SER A 69 2.40 10.47 -0.69
C SER A 69 2.37 10.08 0.79
N ALA A 70 2.86 8.88 1.12
CA ALA A 70 2.98 8.41 2.51
C ALA A 70 3.81 9.37 3.38
N SER A 71 4.96 9.85 2.88
CA SER A 71 5.83 10.78 3.64
C SER A 71 5.19 12.13 3.94
N LEU A 72 4.22 12.57 3.14
CA LEU A 72 3.50 13.82 3.34
C LEU A 72 2.32 13.68 4.31
N ARG A 73 1.78 12.47 4.48
CA ARG A 73 0.48 12.24 5.15
C ARG A 73 0.58 11.41 6.42
N ILE A 74 1.47 10.43 6.46
CA ILE A 74 1.56 9.45 7.54
C ILE A 74 2.55 9.92 8.60
N ARG A 75 2.13 9.92 9.88
CA ARG A 75 2.99 10.32 11.00
C ARG A 75 3.89 9.21 11.55
N HIS A 76 3.57 7.95 11.25
CA HIS A 76 4.38 6.81 11.68
C HIS A 76 5.04 6.11 10.49
N THR A 77 6.37 6.15 10.44
CA THR A 77 7.16 5.69 9.29
C THR A 77 6.97 4.21 8.97
N ALA A 78 6.67 3.39 9.98
CA ALA A 78 6.54 1.94 9.86
C ALA A 78 5.12 1.47 9.48
N CYS A 79 4.24 2.36 9.00
CA CYS A 79 2.93 1.94 8.53
C CYS A 79 3.07 0.87 7.43
N PRO A 80 2.38 -0.28 7.52
CA PRO A 80 2.48 -1.31 6.49
C PRO A 80 1.71 -0.95 5.21
N ILE A 81 0.78 0.00 5.28
CA ILE A 81 -0.13 0.34 4.17
C ILE A 81 0.61 0.73 2.87
N PRO A 82 1.64 1.61 2.87
CA PRO A 82 2.35 1.98 1.63
C PRO A 82 2.98 0.77 0.92
N ALA A 83 3.56 -0.17 1.66
CA ALA A 83 4.10 -1.40 1.09
C ALA A 83 2.97 -2.29 0.53
N ALA A 84 1.84 -2.34 1.23
CA ALA A 84 0.67 -3.11 0.83
C ALA A 84 0.05 -2.58 -0.48
N ILE A 85 -0.01 -1.26 -0.67
CA ILE A 85 -0.43 -0.61 -1.93
C ILE A 85 0.47 -1.07 -3.08
N LEU A 86 1.80 -1.05 -2.90
CA LEU A 86 2.74 -1.50 -3.94
C LEU A 86 2.55 -2.98 -4.28
N LYS A 87 2.37 -3.85 -3.27
CA LYS A 87 2.06 -5.27 -3.47
C LYS A 87 0.76 -5.48 -4.25
N ALA A 88 -0.25 -4.67 -3.99
CA ALA A 88 -1.51 -4.67 -4.74
C ALA A 88 -1.27 -4.34 -6.22
N ILE A 89 -0.48 -3.29 -6.49
CA ILE A 89 -0.18 -2.86 -7.85
C ILE A 89 0.63 -3.94 -8.58
N GLU A 90 1.63 -4.56 -7.94
CA GLU A 90 2.39 -5.67 -8.51
C GLU A 90 1.49 -6.81 -9.00
N VAL A 91 0.46 -7.17 -8.22
CA VAL A 91 -0.50 -8.21 -8.62
C VAL A 91 -1.40 -7.74 -9.76
N GLU A 92 -1.98 -6.54 -9.65
CA GLU A 92 -2.92 -6.02 -10.66
C GLU A 92 -2.26 -5.86 -12.03
N VAL A 93 -1.00 -5.41 -12.09
CA VAL A 93 -0.28 -5.22 -13.36
C VAL A 93 0.40 -6.49 -13.87
N GLY A 94 0.21 -7.63 -13.19
CA GLY A 94 0.76 -8.93 -13.57
C GLY A 94 2.27 -9.09 -13.31
N ALA A 95 2.87 -8.24 -12.47
CA ALA A 95 4.28 -8.34 -12.09
C ALA A 95 4.53 -9.38 -10.99
N ALA A 96 3.51 -9.73 -10.21
CA ALA A 96 3.58 -10.75 -9.16
C ALA A 96 2.30 -11.61 -9.12
N LEU A 97 2.42 -12.83 -8.60
CA LEU A 97 1.27 -13.67 -8.27
C LEU A 97 0.66 -13.24 -6.91
N PRO A 98 -0.66 -13.34 -6.75
CA PRO A 98 -1.31 -13.04 -5.48
C PRO A 98 -0.84 -14.04 -4.39
N ARG A 99 -0.18 -13.51 -3.37
CA ARG A 99 0.25 -14.25 -2.18
C ARG A 99 0.19 -13.33 -0.96
N ASP A 100 -0.27 -13.88 0.15
CA ASP A 100 -0.37 -13.13 1.40
C ASP A 100 1.02 -12.77 1.93
N VAL A 101 1.12 -11.56 2.48
CA VAL A 101 2.31 -11.06 3.18
C VAL A 101 1.88 -10.64 4.57
N THR A 102 2.50 -11.22 5.59
CA THR A 102 2.13 -10.98 7.00
C THR A 102 3.34 -10.52 7.81
N ILE A 103 3.10 -9.63 8.77
CA ILE A 103 4.05 -9.30 9.83
C ILE A 103 3.52 -9.95 11.11
N THR A 104 4.29 -10.87 11.69
CA THR A 104 3.92 -11.60 12.90
C THR A 104 5.02 -11.43 13.94
N PHE A 105 4.65 -11.11 15.17
CA PHE A 105 5.58 -11.09 16.29
C PHE A 105 5.70 -12.50 16.88
N ASP A 106 6.91 -13.04 16.89
CA ASP A 106 7.25 -14.23 17.68
C ASP A 106 7.70 -13.77 19.07
N VAL A 107 6.71 -13.47 19.92
CA VAL A 107 6.94 -13.25 21.34
C VAL A 107 6.97 -14.63 21.99
N GLY A 108 8.17 -15.22 22.08
CA GLY A 108 8.37 -16.50 22.77
C GLY A 108 7.64 -16.51 24.11
N ALA A 109 7.16 -17.69 24.53
CA ALA A 109 6.21 -17.88 25.63
C ALA A 109 6.38 -16.83 26.74
N ALA A 110 5.35 -15.99 26.89
CA ALA A 110 5.26 -15.06 28.00
C ALA A 110 5.57 -15.84 29.28
N GLY A 111 6.64 -15.43 29.98
CA GLY A 111 6.89 -15.85 31.34
C GLY A 111 5.60 -15.64 32.12
N ASN A 112 5.12 -16.72 32.71
CA ASN A 112 3.93 -16.77 33.51
C ASN A 112 4.19 -15.95 34.78
N ASP A 113 3.66 -14.73 34.85
CA ASP A 113 3.50 -13.99 36.11
C ASP A 113 2.12 -14.33 36.71
#